data_AF-A0A858BTG7-F1
#
_entry.id   AF-A0A858BTG7-F1
#
_cell.length_a   1.000
_cell.length_b   1.000
_cell.length_c   1.000
_cell.angle_alpha   90.00
_cell.angle_beta   90.00
_cell.angle_gamma   90.00
#
_symmetry.space_group_name_H-M   'P 1'
#
loop_
_entity.id
_entity.type
_entity.pdbx_description
1 polymer ?
#
loop_
_entity_poly.entity_id
_entity_poly.type
_entity_poly.pdbx_seq_one_letter_code
_entity_poly.pdbx_strand_id
1 'polypeptide(L)' 'MNPVIENNRTMIPVRFISEALLYTVEWDDVNKEVKILTQNSNALL' A
#
# COMPACT_ATOMS: atom_id res chain seq x y z
N MET A 1 13.10 4.65 3.90
CA MET A 1 12.06 5.66 3.61
C MET A 1 11.61 6.24 4.92
N ASN A 2 11.67 7.55 5.10
CA ASN A 2 11.32 8.20 6.36
C ASN A 2 10.01 8.97 6.17
N PRO A 3 9.11 8.99 7.17
CA PRO A 3 7.95 9.87 7.15
C PRO A 3 8.37 11.35 6.99
N VAL A 4 7.51 12.15 6.37
CA VAL A 4 7.74 13.59 6.15
C VAL A 4 6.54 14.37 6.69
N ILE A 5 6.77 15.55 7.25
CA ILE A 5 5.69 16.45 7.66
C ILE A 5 5.48 17.49 6.56
N GLU A 6 4.27 17.57 6.03
CA GLU A 6 3.87 18.50 4.99
C GLU A 6 2.44 19.00 5.25
N ASN A 7 2.18 20.29 5.07
CA ASN A 7 0.84 20.88 5.28
C ASN A 7 0.20 20.52 6.63
N ASN A 8 1.01 20.50 7.70
CA ASN A 8 0.61 20.09 9.05
C ASN A 8 0.04 18.66 9.14
N ARG A 9 0.48 17.76 8.23
CA ARG A 9 0.15 16.34 8.21
C ARG A 9 1.42 15.51 8.06
N THR A 10 1.45 14.33 8.68
CA THR A 10 2.55 13.38 8.48
C THR A 10 2.24 12.48 7.29
N MET A 11 3.01 12.65 6.22
CA MET A 11 2.98 11.76 5.06
C MET A 11 3.84 10.54 5.37
N ILE A 12 3.22 9.36 5.31
CA ILE A 12 3.87 8.07 5.56
C ILE A 12 3.91 7.29 4.23
N PRO A 13 5.00 6.56 3.93
CA PRO A 13 5.05 5.70 2.75
C PRO A 13 3.87 4.72 2.73
N VAL A 14 3.05 4.78 1.68
CA VAL A 14 1.83 3.96 1.57
C VAL A 14 2.13 2.47 1.68
N ARG A 15 3.23 2.00 1.06
CA ARG A 15 3.66 0.60 1.10
C ARG A 15 3.87 0.09 2.53
N PHE A 16 4.47 0.91 3.40
CA PHE A 16 4.75 0.54 4.78
C PHE A 16 3.46 0.23 5.54
N ILE A 17 2.45 1.09 5.41
CA ILE A 17 1.16 0.89 6.07
C ILE A 17 0.41 -0.30 5.47
N SER A 18 0.37 -0.43 4.14
CA SER A 18 -0.32 -1.53 3.48
C SER A 18 0.25 -2.90 3.85
N GLU A 19 1.58 -3.07 3.84
CA GLU A 19 2.22 -4.34 4.20
C GLU A 19 2.04 -4.66 5.70
N ALA A 20 2.08 -3.66 6.57
CA ALA A 20 1.78 -3.83 8.00
C ALA A 20 0.33 -4.31 8.25
N LEU A 21 -0.59 -3.98 7.35
CA LEU A 21 -1.98 -4.45 7.34
C LEU A 21 -2.18 -5.78 6.60
N LEU A 22 -1.09 -6.49 6.27
CA LEU A 22 -1.07 -7.78 5.56
C LEU A 22 -1.57 -7.71 4.12
N TYR A 23 -1.51 -6.52 3.49
CA TYR A 23 -1.87 -6.34 2.08
C TYR A 23 -0.61 -6.46 1.21
N THR A 24 -0.78 -6.93 -0.02
CA THR A 24 0.31 -7.00 -1.01
C THR A 24 0.34 -5.73 -1.86
N VAL A 25 1.52 -5.17 -2.09
CA VAL A 25 1.70 -3.96 -2.91
C VAL A 25 2.53 -4.28 -4.15
N GLU A 26 1.96 -4.04 -5.32
CA GLU A 26 2.58 -4.29 -6.62
C GLU A 26 2.70 -3.00 -7.43
N TRP A 27 3.75 -2.90 -8.25
CA TRP A 27 3.94 -1.81 -9.20
C TRP A 27 3.64 -2.31 -10.61
N ASP A 28 2.72 -1.63 -11.29
CA ASP A 28 2.45 -1.82 -12.72
C ASP A 28 3.22 -0.76 -13.50
N ASP A 29 4.36 -1.16 -14.06
CA ASP A 29 5.24 -0.22 -14.76
C ASP A 29 4.67 0.26 -16.11
N VAL A 30 3.76 -0.52 -16.71
CA VAL A 30 3.14 -0.17 -18.00
C VAL A 30 2.14 0.97 -17.78
N ASN A 31 1.27 0.82 -16.78
CA ASN A 31 0.23 1.79 -16.48
C ASN A 31 0.69 2.91 -15.53
N LYS A 32 1.90 2.78 -14.95
CA LYS A 32 2.42 3.65 -13.88
C LYS A 32 1.48 3.71 -12.68
N GLU A 33 0.99 2.53 -12.28
CA GLU A 33 0.00 2.37 -11.21
C GLU A 33 0.55 1.53 -10.04
N VAL A 34 0.07 1.85 -8.84
CA VAL A 34 0.30 1.04 -7.63
C VAL A 34 -0.96 0.24 -7.34
N LYS A 35 -0.84 -1.09 -7.27
CA LYS A 35 -1.94 -2.00 -6.90
C LYS A 35 -1.76 -2.45 -5.45
N ILE A 36 -2.81 -2.31 -4.65
CA ILE A 36 -2.85 -2.76 -3.26
C ILE A 36 -3.90 -3.86 -3.17
N LEU A 37 -3.46 -5.08 -2.93
CA LEU A 37 -4.29 -6.28 -2.97
C LEU A 37 -4.54 -6.78 -1.54
N THR A 38 -5.82 -6.98 -1.20
CA THR A 38 -6.21 -7.66 0.04
C THR A 38 -6.15 -9.18 -0.17
N GLN A 39 -5.83 -9.92 0.88
CA GLN A 39 -6.02 -11.36 0.87
C GLN A 39 -7.52 -11.65 0.95
N ASN A 40 -8.13 -12.02 -0.17
CA ASN A 40 -9.53 -12.37 -0.20
C ASN A 40 -9.72 -13.76 0.45
N SER A 41 -10.06 -13.82 1.74
CA SER A 41 -10.30 -15.08 2.47
C SER A 41 -11.67 -15.71 2.21
N ASN A 42 -12.30 -15.47 1.06
CA ASN A 42 -13.55 -16.14 0.65
C ASN A 42 -13.41 -16.86 -0.70
N ALA A 43 -12.25 -17.45 -0.96
CA ALA A 43 -12.11 -18.55 -1.91
C ALA A 43 -11.98 -19.85 -1.11
N LEU A 44 -13.09 -20.32 -0.53
CA LEU A 44 -13.40 -21.69 -0.05
C LEU A 44 -14.50 -21.60 1.03
N LEU A 45 -15.74 -21.34 0.61
CA LEU A 45 -16.97 -21.92 1.19
C LEU A 45 -17.97 -22.12 0.04
#